data_AF-A0A8S1CPI0-F1
#
_entry.id   AF-A0A8S1CPI0-F1
#
_cell.length_a   1.000
_cell.length_b   1.000
_cell.length_c   1.000
_cell.angle_alpha   90.00
_cell.angle_beta   90.00
_cell.angle_gamma   90.00
#
_symmetry.space_group_name_H-M   'P 1'
#
loop_
_entity.id
_entity.type
_entity.pdbx_description
1 polymer ?
#
loop_
_entity_poly.entity_id
_entity_poly.type
_entity_poly.pdbx_seq_one_letter_code
_entity_poly.pdbx_strand_id
1 'polypeptide(L)'
;MVAQDGIRHHINPSKRQLAREDERKSTEMTSSLAMFVVALVACVAHVSGHGYSTDPPSRSSTWRFGFNTPANYDDNQLWCGGFQTQYNVYGGKCGPCGDSWGDVVPRANENTGKYGRGVVTRTYTQGSVISATFLLTANHKGWVQFSLCRLSSATQVETNECFTPLKLAGSTSTRYYLPNSNVGETTVKLQLPAGVTCSRCVIQWHYNTGNSWGVCPDGTGALGCGNQENFRTCSDVAIN
;
A
#
# COMPACT_ATOMS: atom_id res chain seq x y z
N MET A 1 -39.74 -77.47 -7.52
CA MET A 1 -39.55 -76.12 -8.08
C MET A 1 -38.73 -75.31 -7.09
N VAL A 2 -37.58 -74.83 -7.52
CA VAL A 2 -36.58 -74.07 -6.74
C VAL A 2 -37.12 -72.67 -6.43
N ALA A 3 -36.90 -72.16 -5.21
CA ALA A 3 -36.74 -70.73 -4.94
C ALA A 3 -35.93 -70.53 -3.64
N GLN A 4 -35.02 -69.57 -3.68
CA GLN A 4 -33.79 -69.47 -2.89
C GLN A 4 -33.96 -69.09 -1.42
N ASP A 5 -32.99 -69.58 -0.64
CA ASP A 5 -32.55 -69.08 0.66
C ASP A 5 -32.41 -67.55 0.70
N GLY A 6 -32.96 -66.95 1.75
CA GLY A 6 -32.71 -65.57 2.15
C GLY A 6 -32.48 -65.48 3.66
N ILE A 7 -31.28 -65.85 4.12
CA ILE A 7 -30.87 -65.68 5.51
C ILE A 7 -30.81 -64.17 5.81
N ARG A 8 -31.84 -63.63 6.47
CA ARG A 8 -31.78 -62.29 7.07
C ARG A 8 -30.83 -62.32 8.26
N HIS A 9 -29.64 -61.75 8.10
CA HIS A 9 -28.77 -61.45 9.22
C HIS A 9 -29.47 -60.46 10.18
N HIS A 10 -29.86 -60.95 11.36
CA HIS A 10 -30.29 -60.10 12.48
C HIS A 10 -29.09 -59.28 12.98
N ILE A 11 -28.95 -58.05 12.47
CA ILE A 11 -27.94 -57.12 12.98
C ILE A 11 -28.38 -56.63 14.37
N ASN A 12 -27.57 -56.95 15.39
CA ASN A 12 -27.81 -56.58 16.79
C ASN A 12 -27.97 -55.04 16.94
N PRO A 13 -29.08 -54.53 17.49
CA PRO A 13 -29.35 -53.09 17.63
C PRO A 13 -28.27 -52.33 18.40
N SER A 14 -27.59 -52.97 19.36
CA SER A 14 -26.46 -52.37 20.10
C SER A 14 -25.26 -52.06 19.20
N LYS A 15 -24.94 -52.93 18.22
CA LYS A 15 -23.87 -52.68 17.24
C LYS A 15 -24.20 -51.53 16.29
N ARG A 16 -25.48 -51.37 15.94
CA ARG A 16 -25.95 -50.23 15.13
C ARG A 16 -25.87 -48.91 15.89
N GLN A 17 -26.13 -48.92 17.19
CA GLN A 17 -26.04 -47.71 18.03
C GLN A 17 -24.59 -47.27 18.22
N LEU A 18 -23.68 -48.21 18.50
CA LEU A 18 -22.24 -47.93 18.58
C LEU A 18 -21.68 -47.38 17.26
N ALA A 19 -22.04 -47.99 16.12
CA ALA A 19 -21.62 -47.49 14.80
C ALA A 19 -22.12 -46.08 14.52
N ARG A 20 -23.38 -45.76 14.88
CA ARG A 20 -23.95 -44.41 14.74
C ARG A 20 -23.28 -43.38 15.67
N GLU A 21 -22.84 -43.81 16.85
CA GLU A 21 -22.14 -42.93 17.78
C GLU A 21 -20.70 -42.65 17.32
N ASP A 22 -20.03 -43.64 16.73
CA ASP A 22 -18.71 -43.49 16.11
C ASP A 22 -18.77 -42.62 14.85
N GLU A 23 -19.78 -42.82 13.99
CA GLU A 23 -20.06 -41.96 12.83
C GLU A 23 -20.33 -40.51 13.27
N ARG A 24 -21.09 -40.30 14.36
CA ARG A 24 -21.35 -38.97 14.92
C ARG A 24 -20.07 -38.31 15.43
N LYS A 25 -19.26 -39.01 16.24
CA LYS A 25 -17.98 -38.49 16.78
C LYS A 25 -16.98 -38.17 15.66
N SER A 26 -16.90 -39.02 14.64
CA SER A 26 -16.08 -38.78 13.45
C SER A 26 -16.54 -37.54 12.66
N THR A 27 -17.86 -37.36 12.50
CA THR A 27 -18.45 -36.20 11.83
C THR A 27 -18.24 -34.88 12.61
N GLU A 28 -18.34 -34.93 13.94
CA GLU A 28 -18.09 -33.77 14.83
C GLU A 28 -16.60 -33.37 14.84
N MET A 29 -15.69 -34.35 14.86
CA MET A 29 -14.24 -34.12 14.83
C MET A 29 -13.78 -33.56 13.48
N THR A 30 -14.29 -34.09 12.37
CA THR A 30 -14.00 -33.57 11.01
C THR A 30 -14.57 -32.17 10.80
N SER A 31 -15.78 -31.88 11.31
CA SER A 31 -16.36 -30.53 11.28
C SER A 31 -15.53 -29.53 12.09
N SER A 32 -15.07 -29.91 13.28
CA SER A 32 -14.26 -29.05 14.15
C SER A 32 -12.91 -28.71 13.54
N LEU A 33 -12.24 -29.71 12.93
CA LEU A 33 -10.97 -29.50 12.21
C LEU A 33 -11.16 -28.62 10.97
N ALA A 34 -12.24 -28.82 10.21
CA ALA A 34 -12.56 -28.00 9.04
C ALA A 34 -12.80 -26.53 9.42
N MET A 35 -13.54 -26.27 10.50
CA MET A 35 -13.77 -24.92 11.01
C MET A 35 -12.48 -24.23 11.46
N PHE A 36 -11.58 -24.97 12.11
CA PHE A 36 -10.28 -24.45 12.54
C PHE A 36 -9.35 -24.12 11.36
N VAL A 37 -9.35 -24.96 10.33
CA VAL A 37 -8.59 -24.71 9.09
C VAL A 37 -9.15 -23.51 8.32
N VAL A 38 -10.48 -23.36 8.23
CA VAL A 38 -11.13 -22.19 7.62
C VAL A 38 -10.79 -20.91 8.39
N ALA A 39 -10.80 -20.93 9.72
CA ALA A 39 -10.40 -19.80 10.55
C ALA A 39 -8.92 -19.44 10.37
N LEU A 40 -8.02 -20.44 10.32
CA LEU A 40 -6.60 -20.22 10.04
C LEU A 40 -6.38 -19.63 8.64
N VAL A 41 -7.06 -20.14 7.60
CA VAL A 41 -6.99 -19.62 6.23
C VAL A 41 -7.53 -18.19 6.15
N ALA A 42 -8.59 -17.87 6.88
CA ALA A 42 -9.12 -16.51 6.97
C ALA A 42 -8.14 -15.54 7.67
N CYS A 43 -7.34 -16.00 8.63
CA CYS A 43 -6.30 -15.20 9.27
C CYS A 43 -5.09 -14.88 8.37
N VAL A 44 -4.83 -15.66 7.31
CA VAL A 44 -3.66 -15.45 6.42
C VAL A 44 -3.92 -14.44 5.28
N ALA A 45 -5.13 -13.89 5.17
CA ALA A 45 -5.53 -13.05 4.05
C ALA A 45 -5.57 -11.54 4.34
N HIS A 46 -4.88 -11.05 5.37
CA HIS A 46 -4.55 -9.63 5.45
C HIS A 46 -3.34 -9.31 4.57
N VAL A 47 -3.51 -9.45 3.25
CA VAL A 47 -2.52 -8.91 2.30
C VAL A 47 -2.78 -7.40 2.21
N SER A 48 -2.18 -6.65 3.15
CA SER A 48 -2.15 -5.18 3.08
C SER A 48 -1.11 -4.76 2.04
N GLY A 49 -1.47 -3.82 1.17
CA GLY A 49 -0.51 -3.28 0.21
C GLY A 49 -1.14 -2.34 -0.79
N HIS A 50 -0.68 -1.09 -0.84
CA HIS A 50 -1.26 -0.04 -1.69
C HIS A 50 -0.19 0.89 -2.26
N GLY A 51 0.94 0.28 -2.62
CA GLY A 51 1.82 0.81 -3.63
C GLY A 51 2.91 1.77 -3.18
N TYR A 52 3.80 2.05 -4.12
CA TYR A 52 5.01 2.85 -3.92
C TYR A 52 5.57 3.30 -5.26
N SER A 53 6.47 4.30 -5.23
CA SER A 53 7.23 4.72 -6.41
C SER A 53 8.30 3.68 -6.78
N THR A 54 8.23 3.14 -7.99
CA THR A 54 9.22 2.20 -8.55
C THR A 54 10.27 2.92 -9.39
N ASP A 55 9.93 4.05 -10.02
CA ASP A 55 10.89 4.91 -10.71
C ASP A 55 10.52 6.40 -10.54
N PRO A 56 11.35 7.22 -9.87
CA PRO A 56 12.55 6.84 -9.15
C PRO A 56 12.20 5.90 -7.97
N PRO A 57 12.98 4.84 -7.72
CA PRO A 57 12.74 3.93 -6.60
C PRO A 57 12.67 4.67 -5.27
N SER A 58 11.63 4.40 -4.48
CA SER A 58 11.47 4.98 -3.15
C SER A 58 12.49 4.44 -2.15
N ARG A 59 12.81 5.20 -1.09
CA ARG A 59 13.74 4.83 -0.01
C ARG A 59 13.47 3.46 0.61
N SER A 60 12.21 3.11 0.82
CA SER A 60 11.83 1.79 1.36
C SER A 60 11.97 0.67 0.32
N SER A 61 12.03 0.99 -0.96
CA SER A 61 12.02 0.03 -2.07
C SER A 61 13.35 -0.09 -2.79
N THR A 62 14.31 0.80 -2.56
CA THR A 62 15.61 0.83 -3.28
C THR A 62 16.34 -0.51 -3.23
N TRP A 63 16.21 -1.27 -2.13
CA TRP A 63 16.81 -2.61 -2.00
C TRP A 63 16.31 -3.60 -3.08
N ARG A 64 15.05 -3.46 -3.54
CA ARG A 64 14.49 -4.26 -4.63
C ARG A 64 15.16 -3.99 -5.99
N PHE A 65 15.81 -2.84 -6.11
CA PHE A 65 16.45 -2.37 -7.34
C PHE A 65 17.99 -2.44 -7.26
N GLY A 66 18.53 -3.27 -6.37
CA GLY A 66 19.96 -3.56 -6.28
C GLY A 66 20.81 -2.53 -5.53
N PHE A 67 20.19 -1.55 -4.88
CA PHE A 67 20.91 -0.61 -4.02
C PHE A 67 21.25 -1.26 -2.67
N ASN A 68 22.44 -0.97 -2.14
CA ASN A 68 22.85 -1.43 -0.81
C ASN A 68 22.19 -0.60 0.30
N THR A 69 20.90 -0.82 0.50
CA THR A 69 20.05 -0.14 1.48
C THR A 69 19.29 -1.16 2.34
N PRO A 70 18.95 -0.84 3.60
CA PRO A 70 18.15 -1.74 4.43
C PRO A 70 16.83 -2.12 3.75
N ALA A 71 16.48 -3.41 3.80
CA ALA A 71 15.22 -3.87 3.25
C ALA A 71 14.04 -3.39 4.11
N ASN A 72 13.00 -2.87 3.45
CA ASN A 72 11.65 -2.80 3.99
C ASN A 72 10.78 -3.75 3.17
N TYR A 73 10.31 -4.84 3.78
CA TYR A 73 9.43 -5.81 3.10
C TYR A 73 7.99 -5.32 3.01
N ASP A 74 7.62 -4.32 3.83
CA ASP A 74 6.33 -3.62 3.85
C ASP A 74 6.43 -2.27 3.12
N ASP A 75 7.29 -2.16 2.11
CA ASP A 75 7.56 -0.92 1.38
C ASP A 75 6.36 -0.37 0.59
N ASN A 76 5.32 -1.19 0.43
CA ASN A 76 4.02 -0.84 -0.16
C ASN A 76 2.96 -0.44 0.89
N GLN A 77 3.34 -0.24 2.15
CA GLN A 77 2.44 0.09 3.27
C GLN A 77 2.85 1.39 3.99
N LEU A 78 3.38 2.38 3.26
CA LEU A 78 3.71 3.69 3.83
C LEU A 78 2.47 4.61 3.90
N TRP A 79 1.53 4.18 4.75
CA TRP A 79 0.14 4.60 4.85
C TRP A 79 -0.19 5.57 6.00
N CYS A 80 0.76 6.41 6.37
CA CYS A 80 0.59 7.44 7.41
C CYS A 80 0.24 6.90 8.80
N GLY A 81 0.59 5.63 9.09
CA GLY A 81 0.21 4.93 10.33
C GLY A 81 -1.21 4.35 10.33
N GLY A 82 -1.89 4.35 9.18
CA GLY A 82 -3.25 3.85 8.99
C GLY A 82 -4.33 4.93 9.13
N PHE A 83 -5.45 4.74 8.44
CA PHE A 83 -6.55 5.71 8.35
C PHE A 83 -6.99 6.29 9.71
N GLN A 84 -7.27 5.41 10.68
CA GLN A 84 -7.73 5.81 12.01
C GLN A 84 -6.69 6.67 12.74
N THR A 85 -5.43 6.26 12.71
CA THR A 85 -4.31 6.97 13.34
C THR A 85 -4.14 8.35 12.71
N GLN A 86 -4.11 8.40 11.37
CA GLN A 86 -3.93 9.64 10.62
C GLN A 86 -5.01 10.66 11.00
N TYR A 87 -6.29 10.28 10.94
CA TYR A 87 -7.40 11.24 11.09
C TYR A 87 -7.81 11.48 12.53
N ASN A 88 -7.95 10.43 13.34
CA ASN A 88 -8.54 10.57 14.68
C ASN A 88 -7.51 10.90 15.76
N VAL A 89 -6.23 10.57 15.53
CA VAL A 89 -5.14 10.91 16.47
C VAL A 89 -4.40 12.14 16.00
N TYR A 90 -4.06 12.21 14.71
CA TYR A 90 -3.20 13.27 14.17
C TYR A 90 -3.91 14.31 13.30
N GLY A 91 -5.24 14.32 13.28
CA GLY A 91 -6.03 15.37 12.62
C GLY A 91 -5.79 15.44 11.11
N GLY A 92 -5.58 14.30 10.47
CA GLY A 92 -5.31 14.16 9.04
C GLY A 92 -3.84 14.28 8.65
N LYS A 93 -2.94 14.57 9.61
CA LYS A 93 -1.51 14.75 9.32
C LYS A 93 -0.82 13.41 9.03
N CYS A 94 0.13 13.47 8.11
CA CYS A 94 0.95 12.34 7.67
C CYS A 94 2.42 12.78 7.58
N GLY A 95 3.34 11.86 7.86
CA GLY A 95 4.76 12.09 7.61
C GLY A 95 5.01 12.45 6.12
N PRO A 96 5.99 13.30 5.82
CA PRO A 96 6.40 13.60 4.44
C PRO A 96 6.65 12.36 3.59
N CYS A 97 7.16 11.28 4.18
CA CYS A 97 7.50 10.06 3.46
C CYS A 97 6.66 8.83 3.85
N GLY A 98 5.44 9.07 4.36
CA GLY A 98 4.42 8.04 4.57
C GLY A 98 4.47 7.30 5.90
N ASP A 99 5.44 7.62 6.75
CA ASP A 99 5.45 7.22 8.16
C ASP A 99 4.31 7.89 8.96
N SER A 100 4.01 7.37 10.15
CA SER A 100 3.02 7.95 11.05
C SER A 100 3.45 9.34 11.51
N TRP A 101 2.51 10.28 11.59
CA TRP A 101 2.83 11.64 12.03
C TRP A 101 3.38 11.70 13.47
N GLY A 102 3.03 10.75 14.34
CA GLY A 102 3.56 10.71 15.71
C GLY A 102 4.97 10.14 15.85
N ASP A 103 5.54 9.55 14.79
CA ASP A 103 6.86 8.95 14.86
C ASP A 103 7.94 10.03 15.08
N VAL A 104 9.01 9.66 15.78
CA VAL A 104 10.14 10.54 16.06
C VAL A 104 10.80 10.97 14.75
N VAL A 105 11.05 12.28 14.61
CA VAL A 105 11.75 12.86 13.46
C VAL A 105 13.27 12.77 13.67
N PRO A 106 14.07 12.35 12.67
CA PRO A 106 13.66 11.89 11.35
C PRO A 106 12.96 10.52 11.43
N ARG A 107 11.78 10.43 10.81
CA ARG A 107 11.03 9.18 10.71
C ARG A 107 11.78 8.19 9.82
N ALA A 108 11.38 6.92 9.84
CA ALA A 108 12.15 5.86 9.18
C ALA A 108 12.40 6.14 7.68
N ASN A 109 11.43 6.72 6.97
CA ASN A 109 11.53 7.02 5.55
C ASN A 109 11.93 8.46 5.21
N GLU A 110 12.13 9.31 6.20
CA GLU A 110 12.62 10.67 6.01
C GLU A 110 14.14 10.70 5.81
N ASN A 111 14.67 11.80 5.26
CA ASN A 111 16.12 11.95 5.09
C ASN A 111 16.81 11.81 6.46
N THR A 112 17.94 11.11 6.48
CA THR A 112 18.69 10.71 7.69
C THR A 112 18.01 9.67 8.59
N GLY A 113 16.78 9.25 8.26
CA GLY A 113 16.12 8.10 8.87
C GLY A 113 16.72 6.76 8.45
N LYS A 114 16.14 5.67 8.96
CA LYS A 114 16.58 4.29 8.69
C LYS A 114 16.74 3.99 7.18
N TYR A 115 15.76 4.40 6.38
CA TYR A 115 15.71 4.20 4.93
C TYR A 115 16.17 5.43 4.13
N GLY A 116 16.17 6.63 4.74
CA GLY A 116 16.68 7.88 4.14
C GLY A 116 18.20 7.99 4.14
N ARG A 117 18.88 7.06 3.45
CA ARG A 117 20.34 6.96 3.38
C ARG A 117 21.00 7.95 2.43
N GLY A 118 20.23 8.79 1.75
CA GLY A 118 20.71 9.77 0.78
C GLY A 118 21.27 9.19 -0.51
N VAL A 119 20.80 8.00 -0.89
CA VAL A 119 21.17 7.33 -2.13
C VAL A 119 20.41 7.97 -3.28
N VAL A 120 21.12 8.74 -4.13
CA VAL A 120 20.55 9.30 -5.35
C VAL A 120 20.23 8.18 -6.33
N THR A 121 18.94 7.92 -6.58
CA THR A 121 18.50 6.81 -7.43
C THR A 121 18.34 7.19 -8.89
N ARG A 122 18.19 8.48 -9.18
CA ARG A 122 18.08 9.05 -10.52
C ARG A 122 18.69 10.45 -10.59
N THR A 123 19.15 10.82 -11.78
CA THR A 123 19.61 12.16 -12.12
C THR A 123 18.84 12.65 -13.33
N TYR A 124 18.29 13.87 -13.25
CA TYR A 124 17.51 14.48 -14.32
C TYR A 124 18.10 15.81 -14.76
N THR A 125 17.64 16.31 -15.91
CA THR A 125 17.91 17.68 -16.36
C THR A 125 16.77 18.59 -15.92
N GLN A 126 17.08 19.75 -15.36
CA GLN A 126 16.10 20.77 -14.99
C GLN A 126 15.21 21.14 -16.19
N GLY A 127 13.93 21.43 -15.94
CA GLY A 127 12.97 21.74 -17.01
C GLY A 127 12.62 20.58 -17.96
N SER A 128 13.20 19.39 -17.80
CA SER A 128 12.88 18.24 -18.65
C SER A 128 11.54 17.58 -18.26
N VAL A 129 10.97 16.84 -19.23
CA VAL A 129 9.88 15.91 -18.96
C VAL A 129 10.46 14.55 -18.57
N ILE A 130 10.07 14.06 -17.40
CA ILE A 130 10.53 12.76 -16.87
C ILE A 130 9.40 11.73 -16.89
N SER A 131 9.76 10.44 -17.01
CA SER A 131 8.86 9.35 -16.66
C SER A 131 8.95 9.10 -15.15
N ALA A 132 7.82 9.01 -14.47
CA ALA A 132 7.75 8.47 -13.12
C ALA A 132 6.79 7.29 -13.08
N THR A 133 7.21 6.18 -12.49
CA THR A 133 6.44 4.93 -12.41
C THR A 133 6.13 4.61 -10.96
N PHE A 134 4.89 4.23 -10.68
CA PHE A 134 4.47 3.69 -9.40
C PHE A 134 3.80 2.33 -9.60
N LEU A 135 3.91 1.47 -8.60
CA LEU A 135 3.23 0.18 -8.53
C LEU A 135 2.08 0.29 -7.54
N LEU A 136 0.87 -0.15 -7.92
CA LEU A 136 -0.21 -0.41 -6.97
C LEU A 136 -0.37 -1.91 -6.80
N THR A 137 -0.20 -2.42 -5.58
CA THR A 137 -0.50 -3.81 -5.22
C THR A 137 -1.98 -4.03 -4.92
N ALA A 138 -2.68 -2.96 -4.53
CA ALA A 138 -4.13 -2.84 -4.50
C ALA A 138 -4.52 -1.43 -4.96
N ASN A 139 -5.55 -1.34 -5.80
CA ASN A 139 -6.05 -0.07 -6.33
C ASN A 139 -7.38 0.28 -5.64
N HIS A 140 -7.39 1.42 -4.98
CA HIS A 140 -8.51 1.94 -4.20
C HIS A 140 -9.09 3.23 -4.80
N LYS A 141 -9.02 3.38 -6.13
CA LYS A 141 -9.48 4.57 -6.87
C LYS A 141 -8.74 5.83 -6.42
N GLY A 142 -9.27 7.02 -6.70
CA GLY A 142 -8.66 8.28 -6.29
C GLY A 142 -7.59 8.75 -7.27
N TRP A 143 -6.52 9.34 -6.74
CA TRP A 143 -5.51 10.00 -7.56
C TRP A 143 -4.11 9.89 -6.97
N VAL A 144 -3.13 9.94 -7.87
CA VAL A 144 -1.70 10.03 -7.57
C VAL A 144 -1.19 11.42 -7.90
N GLN A 145 -0.28 11.94 -7.08
CA GLN A 145 0.44 13.17 -7.32
C GLN A 145 1.91 12.96 -7.00
N PHE A 146 2.78 13.57 -7.80
CA PHE A 146 4.20 13.67 -7.49
C PHE A 146 4.54 15.10 -7.11
N SER A 147 5.39 15.28 -6.11
CA SER A 147 5.83 16.57 -5.62
C SER A 147 7.35 16.59 -5.45
N LEU A 148 7.98 17.76 -5.59
CA LEU A 148 9.43 17.95 -5.48
C LEU A 148 9.76 18.81 -4.27
N CYS A 149 10.74 18.37 -3.48
CA CYS A 149 11.36 19.15 -2.41
C CYS A 149 12.87 19.27 -2.70
N ARG A 150 13.41 20.48 -2.63
CA ARG A 150 14.87 20.72 -2.70
C ARG A 150 15.44 20.77 -1.30
N LEU A 151 16.40 19.89 -1.00
CA LEU A 151 17.15 19.96 0.25
C LEU A 151 18.25 21.03 0.14
N SER A 152 18.41 21.83 1.18
CA SER A 152 19.47 22.82 1.33
C SER A 152 20.79 22.20 1.79
N SER A 153 20.75 21.00 2.38
CA SER A 153 21.94 20.23 2.78
C SER A 153 21.66 18.73 2.76
N ALA A 154 22.71 17.91 2.78
CA ALA A 154 22.59 16.45 2.83
C ALA A 154 21.92 15.93 4.12
N THR A 155 21.89 16.73 5.18
CA THR A 155 21.33 16.37 6.50
C THR A 155 20.00 17.03 6.79
N GLN A 156 19.49 17.90 5.91
CA GLN A 156 18.18 18.51 6.10
C GLN A 156 17.10 17.43 6.00
N VAL A 157 16.29 17.29 7.04
CA VAL A 157 15.06 16.50 7.01
C VAL A 157 13.99 17.30 6.28
N GLU A 158 13.41 16.75 5.22
CA GLU A 158 12.29 17.39 4.53
C GLU A 158 11.06 17.56 5.43
N THR A 159 10.33 18.65 5.24
CA THR A 159 9.02 18.90 5.87
C THR A 159 7.91 18.82 4.82
N ASN A 160 6.65 18.71 5.25
CA ASN A 160 5.52 18.68 4.32
C ASN A 160 5.46 19.95 3.44
N GLU A 161 5.85 21.09 4.00
CA GLU A 161 5.80 22.41 3.35
C GLU A 161 6.86 22.57 2.26
N CYS A 162 7.90 21.73 2.25
CA CYS A 162 8.93 21.77 1.21
C CYS A 162 8.41 21.26 -0.15
N PHE A 163 7.40 20.40 -0.15
CA PHE A 163 6.96 19.70 -1.34
C PHE A 163 6.06 20.57 -2.22
N THR A 164 6.54 20.86 -3.42
CA THR A 164 5.77 21.55 -4.46
C THR A 164 5.27 20.54 -5.51
N PRO A 165 3.96 20.50 -5.83
CA PRO A 165 3.41 19.58 -6.82
C PRO A 165 4.02 19.74 -8.21
N LEU A 166 4.36 18.63 -8.86
CA LEU A 166 4.77 18.59 -10.27
C LEU A 166 3.54 18.49 -11.18
N LYS A 167 3.59 19.18 -12.32
CA LYS A 167 2.54 19.09 -13.34
C LYS A 167 2.72 17.83 -14.18
N LEU A 168 1.60 17.25 -14.61
CA LEU A 168 1.60 16.26 -15.68
C LEU A 168 2.05 16.95 -16.98
N ALA A 169 2.95 16.32 -17.72
CA ALA A 169 3.48 16.90 -18.95
C ALA A 169 2.37 17.19 -19.96
N GLY A 170 2.36 18.40 -20.53
CA GLY A 170 1.31 18.85 -21.45
C GLY A 170 -0.03 19.18 -20.78
N SER A 171 -0.10 19.24 -19.45
CA SER A 171 -1.31 19.56 -18.69
C SER A 171 -1.06 20.65 -17.64
N THR A 172 -2.13 21.31 -17.21
CA THR A 172 -2.14 22.17 -16.02
C THR A 172 -2.39 21.38 -14.72
N SER A 173 -2.85 20.13 -14.82
CA SER A 173 -3.12 19.26 -13.67
C SER A 173 -1.83 18.75 -13.02
N THR A 174 -1.87 18.62 -11.70
CA THR A 174 -0.84 17.96 -10.88
C THR A 174 -1.26 16.57 -10.43
N ARG A 175 -2.54 16.22 -10.61
CA ARG A 175 -3.12 14.94 -10.18
C ARG A 175 -3.41 14.05 -11.37
N TYR A 176 -2.93 12.81 -11.28
CA TYR A 176 -3.29 11.72 -12.15
C TYR A 176 -4.41 10.90 -11.50
N TYR A 177 -5.63 11.00 -12.04
CA TYR A 177 -6.76 10.22 -11.58
C TYR A 177 -6.68 8.80 -12.13
N LEU A 178 -6.80 7.80 -11.26
CA LEU A 178 -6.73 6.40 -11.68
C LEU A 178 -7.95 6.07 -12.56
N PRO A 179 -7.75 5.63 -13.81
CA PRO A 179 -8.85 5.48 -14.77
C PRO A 179 -9.72 4.24 -14.53
N ASN A 180 -9.21 3.28 -13.74
CA ASN A 180 -9.86 2.01 -13.44
C ASN A 180 -9.29 1.44 -12.13
N SER A 181 -9.74 0.25 -11.75
CA SER A 181 -9.31 -0.46 -10.54
C SER A 181 -8.16 -1.45 -10.78
N ASN A 182 -7.41 -1.33 -11.89
CA ASN A 182 -6.32 -2.27 -12.19
C ASN A 182 -5.15 -2.06 -11.22
N VAL A 183 -4.49 -3.18 -10.88
CA VAL A 183 -3.23 -3.21 -10.14
C VAL A 183 -2.05 -3.31 -11.12
N GLY A 184 -0.84 -3.06 -10.64
CA GLY A 184 0.38 -3.11 -11.45
C GLY A 184 1.06 -1.75 -11.59
N GLU A 185 2.06 -1.71 -12.47
CA GLU A 185 2.82 -0.49 -12.71
C GLU A 185 2.04 0.48 -13.61
N THR A 186 2.13 1.76 -13.27
CA THR A 186 1.61 2.86 -14.08
C THR A 186 2.68 3.93 -14.20
N THR A 187 2.98 4.33 -15.43
CA THR A 187 3.94 5.41 -15.72
C THR A 187 3.19 6.69 -16.06
N VAL A 188 3.58 7.79 -15.43
CA VAL A 188 3.12 9.14 -15.75
C VAL A 188 4.29 9.99 -16.24
N LYS A 189 3.99 11.01 -17.06
CA LYS A 189 4.97 11.99 -17.52
C LYS A 189 4.84 13.26 -16.68
N LEU A 190 5.94 13.69 -16.07
CA LEU A 190 5.98 14.85 -15.18
C LEU A 190 6.88 15.94 -15.76
N GLN A 191 6.45 17.18 -15.66
CA GLN A 191 7.24 18.34 -16.04
C GLN A 191 8.05 18.83 -14.83
N LEU A 192 9.39 18.70 -14.90
CA LEU A 192 10.26 19.32 -13.90
C LEU A 192 10.27 20.85 -14.07
N PRO A 193 10.38 21.62 -12.98
CA PRO A 193 10.49 23.08 -13.05
C PRO A 193 11.81 23.50 -13.71
N ALA A 194 11.74 24.51 -14.58
CA ALA A 194 12.92 25.16 -15.14
C ALA A 194 13.62 26.00 -14.06
N GLY A 195 14.95 26.07 -14.09
CA GLY A 195 15.74 26.84 -13.11
C GLY A 195 15.95 26.16 -11.76
N VAL A 196 15.37 24.97 -11.55
CA VAL A 196 15.52 24.21 -10.30
C VAL A 196 16.58 23.13 -10.49
N THR A 197 17.72 23.32 -9.84
CA THR A 197 18.80 22.33 -9.73
C THR A 197 18.95 21.86 -8.29
N CYS A 198 19.55 20.70 -8.06
CA CYS A 198 19.86 20.18 -6.73
C CYS A 198 20.77 18.96 -6.83
N SER A 199 21.80 18.92 -6.00
CA SER A 199 22.57 17.69 -5.77
C SER A 199 21.77 16.64 -5.01
N ARG A 200 20.81 17.08 -4.19
CA ARG A 200 19.84 16.25 -3.48
C ARG A 200 18.46 16.91 -3.47
N CYS A 201 17.55 16.33 -4.23
CA CYS A 201 16.12 16.58 -4.16
C CYS A 201 15.39 15.33 -3.70
N VAL A 202 14.18 15.51 -3.21
CA VAL A 202 13.26 14.44 -2.86
C VAL A 202 12.04 14.55 -3.76
N ILE A 203 11.72 13.48 -4.49
CA ILE A 203 10.43 13.32 -5.16
C ILE A 203 9.53 12.52 -4.23
N GLN A 204 8.42 13.10 -3.82
CA GLN A 204 7.36 12.41 -3.08
C GLN A 204 6.32 11.90 -4.07
N TRP A 205 6.04 10.61 -4.03
CA TRP A 205 4.81 10.05 -4.57
C TRP A 205 3.75 10.07 -3.47
N HIS A 206 2.58 10.64 -3.75
CA HIS A 206 1.42 10.67 -2.86
C HIS A 206 0.23 10.06 -3.56
N TYR A 207 -0.29 8.97 -3.01
CA TYR A 207 -1.54 8.36 -3.41
C TYR A 207 -2.63 8.67 -2.38
N ASN A 208 -3.68 9.35 -2.82
CA ASN A 208 -4.89 9.57 -2.06
C ASN A 208 -5.95 8.61 -2.61
N THR A 209 -6.40 7.65 -1.81
CA THR A 209 -7.43 6.70 -2.24
C THR A 209 -8.76 7.40 -2.48
N GLY A 210 -9.74 6.68 -3.02
CA GLY A 210 -11.05 7.23 -3.36
C GLY A 210 -12.18 6.23 -3.16
N ASN A 211 -12.02 5.30 -2.22
CA ASN A 211 -12.96 4.21 -1.94
C ASN A 211 -13.73 4.41 -0.62
N SER A 212 -13.43 5.46 0.15
CA SER A 212 -14.23 5.79 1.35
C SER A 212 -15.37 6.74 0.99
N TRP A 213 -16.54 6.53 1.58
CA TRP A 213 -17.66 7.46 1.48
C TRP A 213 -17.48 8.60 2.47
N GLY A 214 -17.78 9.83 2.04
CA GLY A 214 -17.70 10.99 2.92
C GLY A 214 -18.44 12.20 2.37
N VAL A 215 -18.35 13.31 3.10
CA VAL A 215 -19.00 14.57 2.75
C VAL A 215 -18.07 15.39 1.87
N CYS A 216 -18.56 15.80 0.70
CA CYS A 216 -17.88 16.65 -0.25
C CYS A 216 -17.92 18.13 0.19
N PRO A 217 -17.09 19.01 -0.40
CA PRO A 217 -17.08 20.43 -0.03
C PRO A 217 -18.43 21.16 -0.22
N ASP A 218 -19.29 20.67 -1.10
CA ASP A 218 -20.64 21.20 -1.34
C ASP A 218 -21.70 20.66 -0.36
N GLY A 219 -21.29 19.84 0.60
CA GLY A 219 -22.17 19.20 1.59
C GLY A 219 -22.83 17.91 1.13
N THR A 220 -22.65 17.49 -0.13
CA THR A 220 -23.19 16.22 -0.62
C THR A 220 -22.38 15.02 -0.11
N GLY A 221 -22.99 13.84 -0.03
CA GLY A 221 -22.26 12.60 0.22
C GLY A 221 -21.81 11.97 -1.10
N ALA A 222 -20.52 11.63 -1.23
CA ALA A 222 -20.01 10.89 -2.37
C ALA A 222 -18.84 9.97 -2.02
N LEU A 223 -18.56 9.01 -2.91
CA LEU A 223 -17.40 8.13 -2.82
C LEU A 223 -16.16 8.95 -3.19
N GLY A 224 -15.09 8.82 -2.40
CA GLY A 224 -13.87 9.61 -2.57
C GLY A 224 -13.94 11.02 -1.98
N CYS A 225 -15.06 11.39 -1.33
CA CYS A 225 -15.17 12.62 -0.56
C CYS A 225 -14.81 12.43 0.91
N GLY A 226 -14.51 13.53 1.61
CA GLY A 226 -14.04 13.50 2.99
C GLY A 226 -12.66 12.86 3.14
N ASN A 227 -12.41 12.27 4.31
CA ASN A 227 -11.15 11.64 4.65
C ASN A 227 -10.94 10.37 3.80
N GLN A 228 -9.74 10.21 3.23
CA GLN A 228 -9.35 9.07 2.42
C GLN A 228 -8.02 8.53 2.93
N GLU A 229 -7.76 7.25 2.73
CA GLU A 229 -6.46 6.69 3.10
C GLU A 229 -5.35 7.29 2.22
N ASN A 230 -4.18 7.53 2.79
CA ASN A 230 -3.07 8.16 2.11
C ASN A 230 -1.84 7.27 2.17
N PHE A 231 -1.15 7.17 1.05
CA PHE A 231 0.15 6.53 0.95
C PHE A 231 1.16 7.54 0.43
N ARG A 232 2.35 7.57 1.03
CA ARG A 232 3.44 8.43 0.56
C ARG A 232 4.75 7.68 0.54
N THR A 233 5.54 7.91 -0.50
CA THR A 233 6.91 7.41 -0.56
C THR A 233 7.83 8.52 -1.07
N CYS A 234 9.09 8.49 -0.66
CA CYS A 234 10.09 9.50 -1.04
C CYS A 234 11.25 8.84 -1.77
N SER A 235 11.73 9.48 -2.83
CA SER A 235 12.88 9.04 -3.63
C SER A 235 13.91 10.16 -3.70
N ASP A 236 15.16 9.88 -3.34
CA ASP A 236 16.26 10.84 -3.46
C ASP A 236 16.77 10.89 -4.91
N VAL A 237 16.82 12.08 -5.50
CA VAL A 237 17.24 12.31 -6.90
C VAL A 237 18.16 13.52 -7.00
N ALA A 238 18.84 13.68 -8.13
CA ALA A 238 19.57 14.89 -8.49
C ALA A 238 18.95 15.56 -9.72
N ILE A 239 19.03 16.89 -9.80
CA ILE A 239 18.58 17.67 -10.95
C ILE A 239 19.68 18.64 -11.35
N ASN A 240 20.14 18.54 -12.60
CA ASN A 240 21.21 19.36 -13.19
C ASN A 240 20.67 20.39 -14.17
#